data_AF-A0A172TUU6-F1
#
_entry.id   AF-A0A172TUU6-F1
#
_cell.length_a   1.000
_cell.length_b   1.000
_cell.length_c   1.000
_cell.angle_alpha   90.00
_cell.angle_beta   90.00
_cell.angle_gamma   90.00
#
_symmetry.space_group_name_H-M   'P 1'
#
loop_
_entity.id
_entity.type
_entity.pdbx_description
1 polymer ?
#
loop_
_entity_poly.entity_id
_entity_poly.type
_entity_poly.pdbx_seq_one_letter_code
_entity_poly.pdbx_strand_id
1 'polypeptide(L)'
;MKVAAAVAGGLAGTLTVASLHEALRRVTPNAPRMDILDMELVKKGLKSLNRKVPSANNLQRWAVGGELVSDTAYYSLAGVGARNGLWARGALLGLVAGVSAVILPKPLGLPSTPSNKTFGTQLMTIGLYLIGGLVAAAVTQLVDDAQSSEENNEESYQVLISQSALTY
;
A
#
# COMPACT_ATOMS: atom_id res chain seq x y z
N MET A 1 11.82 -11.51 2.84
CA MET A 1 12.21 -10.65 1.69
C MET A 1 13.16 -9.58 2.21
N LYS A 2 14.03 -9.04 1.36
CA LYS A 2 14.85 -7.87 1.67
C LYS A 2 13.95 -6.66 2.00
N VAL A 3 14.37 -5.81 2.94
CA VAL A 3 13.58 -4.65 3.38
C VAL A 3 13.31 -3.69 2.21
N ALA A 4 14.31 -3.44 1.38
CA ALA A 4 14.17 -2.60 0.20
C ALA A 4 13.09 -3.13 -0.77
N ALA A 5 13.06 -4.44 -1.01
CA ALA A 5 12.04 -5.09 -1.83
C ALA A 5 10.63 -4.93 -1.24
N ALA A 6 10.49 -5.10 0.09
CA ALA A 6 9.22 -4.92 0.78
C ALA A 6 8.73 -3.46 0.73
N VAL A 7 9.63 -2.48 0.87
CA VAL A 7 9.30 -1.05 0.72
C VAL A 7 8.88 -0.72 -0.71
N ALA A 8 9.63 -1.21 -1.71
CA ALA A 8 9.28 -1.03 -3.12
C ALA A 8 7.90 -1.62 -3.45
N GLY A 9 7.61 -2.83 -2.96
CA GLY A 9 6.29 -3.44 -3.11
C GLY A 9 5.19 -2.65 -2.41
N GLY A 10 5.41 -2.22 -1.17
CA GLY A 10 4.46 -1.39 -0.43
C GLY A 10 4.10 -0.10 -1.16
N LEU A 11 5.10 0.59 -1.69
CA LEU A 11 4.92 1.81 -2.47
C LEU A 11 4.13 1.52 -3.77
N ALA A 12 4.49 0.44 -4.48
CA ALA A 12 3.78 0.06 -5.71
C ALA A 12 2.31 -0.28 -5.47
N GLY A 13 2.00 -1.01 -4.37
CA GLY A 13 0.62 -1.30 -3.96
C GLY A 13 -0.17 -0.02 -3.67
N THR A 14 0.43 0.91 -2.93
CA THR A 14 -0.16 2.20 -2.58
C THR A 14 -0.46 3.05 -3.81
N LEU A 15 0.52 3.21 -4.71
CA LEU A 15 0.35 3.96 -5.96
C LEU A 15 -0.71 3.31 -6.87
N THR A 16 -0.83 1.98 -6.83
CA THR A 16 -1.87 1.25 -7.56
C THR A 16 -3.25 1.59 -7.01
N VAL A 17 -3.45 1.55 -5.69
CA VAL A 17 -4.72 1.92 -5.06
C VAL A 17 -5.09 3.36 -5.41
N ALA A 18 -4.17 4.31 -5.24
CA ALA A 18 -4.39 5.72 -5.54
C ALA A 18 -4.77 5.95 -7.02
N SER A 19 -4.05 5.29 -7.95
CA SER A 19 -4.31 5.43 -9.39
C SER A 19 -5.64 4.83 -9.81
N LEU A 20 -5.97 3.63 -9.30
CA LEU A 20 -7.25 2.97 -9.60
C LEU A 20 -8.43 3.71 -8.96
N HIS A 21 -8.24 4.26 -7.76
CA HIS A 21 -9.23 5.11 -7.12
C HIS A 21 -9.59 6.32 -7.98
N GLU A 22 -8.57 7.05 -8.44
CA GLU A 22 -8.76 8.22 -9.31
C GLU A 22 -9.38 7.83 -10.66
N ALA A 23 -8.98 6.69 -11.23
CA ALA A 23 -9.59 6.16 -12.45
C ALA A 23 -11.08 5.83 -12.25
N LEU A 24 -11.43 5.11 -11.18
CA LEU A 24 -12.83 4.76 -10.86
C LEU A 24 -13.68 6.02 -10.66
N ARG A 25 -13.15 7.02 -9.96
CA ARG A 25 -13.83 8.30 -9.74
C ARG A 25 -14.23 8.98 -11.05
N ARG A 26 -13.44 8.82 -12.12
CA ARG A 26 -13.72 9.43 -13.43
C ARG A 26 -14.75 8.66 -14.25
N VAL A 27 -14.90 7.36 -14.03
CA VAL A 27 -15.73 6.49 -14.89
C VAL A 27 -17.07 6.10 -14.27
N THR A 28 -17.25 6.22 -12.95
CA THR A 28 -18.53 5.89 -12.31
C THR A 28 -18.92 6.85 -11.18
N PRO A 29 -20.18 7.34 -11.15
CA PRO A 29 -20.67 8.21 -10.08
C PRO A 29 -20.85 7.48 -8.73
N ASN A 30 -20.77 6.15 -8.73
CA ASN A 30 -20.85 5.32 -7.52
C ASN A 30 -19.47 4.91 -6.98
N ALA A 31 -18.39 5.46 -7.55
CA ALA A 31 -17.03 5.20 -7.10
C ALA A 31 -16.88 5.51 -5.60
N PRO A 32 -16.11 4.71 -4.86
CA PRO A 32 -15.78 5.05 -3.48
C PRO A 32 -15.02 6.37 -3.44
N ARG A 33 -15.28 7.18 -2.41
CA ARG A 33 -14.72 8.53 -2.21
C ARG A 33 -13.76 8.58 -1.02
N MET A 34 -12.73 7.74 -1.09
CA MET A 34 -11.67 7.66 -0.07
C MET A 34 -11.01 9.02 0.16
N ASP A 35 -10.84 9.83 -0.88
CA ASP A 35 -10.37 11.23 -0.78
C ASP A 35 -11.14 12.08 0.26
N ILE A 36 -12.45 11.91 0.36
CA ILE A 36 -13.28 12.60 1.37
C ILE A 36 -13.08 11.96 2.74
N LEU A 37 -13.02 10.63 2.80
CA LEU A 37 -12.86 9.89 4.05
C LEU A 37 -11.52 10.23 4.72
N ASP A 38 -10.42 10.30 3.96
CA ASP A 38 -9.09 10.59 4.48
C ASP A 38 -8.98 12.01 5.04
N MET A 39 -9.57 12.99 4.35
CA MET A 39 -9.65 14.36 4.87
C MET A 39 -10.45 14.44 6.18
N GLU A 40 -11.60 13.76 6.28
CA GLU A 40 -12.39 13.74 7.50
C GLU A 40 -11.66 12.99 8.63
N LEU A 41 -10.90 11.94 8.33
CA LEU A 41 -10.04 11.24 9.29
C LEU A 41 -8.95 12.17 9.83
N VAL A 42 -8.18 12.84 8.97
CA VAL A 42 -7.13 13.79 9.40
C VAL A 42 -7.74 14.93 10.21
N LYS A 43 -8.84 15.52 9.73
CA LYS A 43 -9.57 16.58 10.43
C LYS A 43 -10.04 16.14 11.81
N LYS A 44 -10.56 14.92 11.94
CA LYS A 44 -10.98 14.34 13.22
C LYS A 44 -9.79 14.14 14.15
N GLY A 45 -8.68 13.60 13.66
CA GLY A 45 -7.45 13.42 14.44
C GLY A 45 -6.86 14.75 14.94
N LEU A 46 -6.86 15.79 14.11
CA LEU A 46 -6.43 17.12 14.56
C LEU A 46 -7.34 17.68 15.65
N LYS A 47 -8.66 17.52 15.51
CA LYS A 47 -9.61 17.96 16.54
C LYS A 47 -9.44 17.20 17.85
N SER A 48 -9.22 15.88 17.82
CA SER A 48 -9.01 15.10 19.06
C SER A 48 -7.72 15.49 19.78
N LEU A 49 -6.72 15.99 19.05
CA LEU A 49 -5.48 16.53 19.60
C LEU A 49 -5.55 18.03 19.95
N ASN A 50 -6.74 18.65 19.91
CA ASN A 50 -6.93 20.09 20.11
C ASN A 50 -6.04 20.96 19.18
N ARG A 51 -5.76 20.46 17.97
CA ARG A 51 -5.00 21.18 16.94
C ARG A 51 -5.94 21.87 15.95
N LYS A 52 -5.52 23.02 15.45
CA LYS A 52 -6.25 23.77 14.42
C LYS A 52 -6.25 22.97 13.10
N VAL A 53 -7.43 22.80 12.52
CA VAL A 53 -7.58 22.20 11.18
C VAL A 53 -7.08 23.22 10.14
N PRO A 54 -6.17 22.83 9.23
CA PRO A 54 -5.67 23.73 8.20
C PRO A 54 -6.73 24.03 7.12
N SER A 55 -6.40 24.90 6.16
CA SER A 55 -7.25 25.13 4.98
C SER A 55 -7.46 23.83 4.19
N ALA A 56 -8.55 23.77 3.40
CA ALA A 56 -8.90 22.57 2.62
C ALA A 56 -7.74 22.03 1.77
N ASN A 57 -7.01 22.90 1.06
CA ASN A 57 -5.88 22.50 0.22
C ASN A 57 -4.74 21.87 1.05
N ASN A 58 -4.44 22.43 2.22
CA ASN A 58 -3.40 21.88 3.09
C ASN A 58 -3.87 20.59 3.76
N LEU A 59 -5.15 20.50 4.14
CA LEU A 59 -5.74 19.28 4.67
C LEU A 59 -5.67 18.14 3.66
N GLN A 60 -5.98 18.41 2.39
CA GLN A 60 -5.86 17.44 1.30
C GLN A 60 -4.42 16.97 1.11
N ARG A 61 -3.45 17.89 1.13
CA ARG A 61 -2.01 17.51 1.06
C ARG A 61 -1.59 16.63 2.23
N TRP A 62 -2.09 16.92 3.43
CA TRP A 62 -1.80 16.12 4.62
C TRP A 62 -2.45 14.74 4.53
N ALA A 63 -3.69 14.65 4.04
CA ALA A 63 -4.37 13.39 3.79
C ALA A 63 -3.60 12.53 2.79
N VAL A 64 -3.25 13.07 1.62
CA VAL A 64 -2.47 12.35 0.58
C VAL A 64 -1.10 11.93 1.09
N GLY A 65 -0.38 12.79 1.81
CA GLY A 65 0.92 12.44 2.38
C GLY A 65 0.83 11.37 3.47
N GLY A 66 -0.20 11.46 4.31
CA GLY A 66 -0.49 10.47 5.36
C GLY A 66 -0.89 9.11 4.78
N GLU A 67 -1.76 9.09 3.77
CA GLU A 67 -2.16 7.91 3.01
C GLU A 67 -0.93 7.27 2.36
N LEU A 68 -0.14 8.02 1.59
CA LEU A 68 1.05 7.50 0.91
C LEU A 68 2.02 6.81 1.88
N VAL A 69 2.31 7.43 3.02
CA VAL A 69 3.23 6.87 4.03
C VAL A 69 2.61 5.66 4.73
N SER A 70 1.35 5.77 5.17
CA SER A 70 0.68 4.73 5.97
C SER A 70 0.41 3.49 5.15
N ASP A 71 -0.09 3.65 3.92
CA ASP A 71 -0.39 2.55 3.02
C ASP A 71 0.88 1.89 2.51
N THR A 72 1.94 2.68 2.25
CA THR A 72 3.24 2.10 1.87
C THR A 72 3.75 1.21 3.00
N ALA A 73 3.77 1.72 4.23
CA ALA A 73 4.18 0.94 5.39
C ALA A 73 3.29 -0.30 5.59
N TYR A 74 1.97 -0.16 5.43
CA TYR A 74 1.01 -1.26 5.56
C TYR A 74 1.25 -2.35 4.51
N TYR A 75 1.36 -1.99 3.23
CA TYR A 75 1.54 -2.97 2.16
C TYR A 75 2.95 -3.56 2.14
N SER A 76 3.96 -2.87 2.68
CA SER A 76 5.29 -3.47 2.91
C SER A 76 5.25 -4.68 3.84
N LEU A 77 4.22 -4.80 4.69
CA LEU A 77 4.03 -5.99 5.53
C LEU A 77 3.83 -7.27 4.71
N ALA A 78 3.42 -7.17 3.44
CA ALA A 78 3.34 -8.33 2.55
C ALA A 78 4.71 -9.02 2.41
N GLY A 79 5.79 -8.24 2.39
CA GLY A 79 7.17 -8.72 2.26
C GLY A 79 7.82 -9.20 3.56
N VAL A 80 7.13 -9.10 4.70
CA VAL A 80 7.68 -9.54 5.99
C VAL A 80 7.72 -11.07 6.06
N GLY A 81 8.88 -11.61 6.46
CA GLY A 81 9.10 -13.05 6.63
C GLY A 81 9.60 -13.76 5.37
N ALA A 82 9.39 -15.09 5.35
CA ALA A 82 9.84 -15.95 4.27
C ALA A 82 9.06 -15.73 2.98
N ARG A 83 9.69 -16.02 1.83
CA ARG A 83 9.06 -15.92 0.50
C ARG A 83 7.76 -16.72 0.40
N ASN A 84 7.72 -17.86 1.08
CA ASN A 84 6.51 -18.68 1.18
C ASN A 84 5.37 -17.89 1.83
N GLY A 85 4.25 -17.76 1.11
CA GLY A 85 3.07 -17.03 1.56
C GLY A 85 3.01 -15.55 1.21
N LEU A 86 3.98 -14.99 0.47
CA LEU A 86 3.98 -13.59 0.02
C LEU A 86 2.65 -13.16 -0.63
N TRP A 87 2.17 -13.94 -1.60
CA TRP A 87 0.90 -13.69 -2.28
C TRP A 87 -0.31 -13.77 -1.36
N ALA A 88 -0.32 -14.75 -0.45
CA ALA A 88 -1.38 -14.89 0.54
C ALA A 88 -1.40 -13.71 1.53
N ARG A 89 -0.23 -13.23 1.97
CA ARG A 89 -0.11 -12.04 2.83
C ARG A 89 -0.56 -10.79 2.10
N GLY A 90 -0.13 -10.58 0.85
CA GLY A 90 -0.57 -9.45 0.02
C GLY A 90 -2.08 -9.43 -0.16
N ALA A 91 -2.67 -10.57 -0.54
CA ALA A 91 -4.12 -10.70 -0.68
C ALA A 91 -4.86 -10.46 0.64
N LEU A 92 -4.38 -11.06 1.75
CA LEU A 92 -4.98 -10.90 3.08
C LEU A 92 -4.93 -9.45 3.55
N LEU A 93 -3.79 -8.78 3.40
CA LEU A 93 -3.63 -7.37 3.74
C LEU A 93 -4.58 -6.50 2.91
N GLY A 94 -4.68 -6.76 1.60
CA GLY A 94 -5.62 -6.04 0.73
C GLY A 94 -7.09 -6.26 1.13
N LEU A 95 -7.47 -7.49 1.46
CA LEU A 95 -8.82 -7.78 1.95
C LEU A 95 -9.10 -7.12 3.29
N VAL A 96 -8.18 -7.19 4.25
CA VAL A 96 -8.32 -6.55 5.56
C VAL A 96 -8.46 -5.04 5.40
N ALA A 97 -7.64 -4.39 4.56
CA ALA A 97 -7.74 -2.96 4.29
C ALA A 97 -9.08 -2.61 3.64
N GLY A 98 -9.50 -3.36 2.62
CA GLY A 98 -10.76 -3.12 1.91
C GLY A 98 -12.00 -3.29 2.79
N VAL A 99 -12.06 -4.37 3.57
CA VAL A 99 -13.15 -4.60 4.52
C VAL A 99 -13.15 -3.53 5.62
N SER A 100 -11.98 -3.17 6.14
CA SER A 100 -11.83 -2.12 7.14
C SER A 100 -12.30 -0.77 6.61
N ALA A 101 -11.97 -0.42 5.37
CA ALA A 101 -12.41 0.82 4.72
C ALA A 101 -13.94 0.91 4.59
N VAL A 102 -14.65 -0.21 4.48
CA VAL A 102 -16.11 -0.27 4.42
C VAL A 102 -16.76 -0.19 5.81
N ILE A 103 -16.16 -0.84 6.81
CA ILE A 103 -16.78 -1.07 8.12
C ILE A 103 -16.36 -0.01 9.15
N LEU A 104 -15.09 0.38 9.19
CA LEU A 104 -14.53 1.27 10.22
C LEU A 104 -15.05 2.72 10.22
N PRO A 105 -15.48 3.34 9.12
CA PRO A 105 -15.89 4.75 9.16
C PRO A 105 -16.97 5.04 10.21
N LYS A 106 -18.00 4.18 10.28
CA LYS A 106 -19.13 4.37 11.20
C LYS A 106 -18.73 4.35 12.69
N PRO A 107 -18.05 3.31 13.23
CA PRO A 107 -17.61 3.31 14.63
C PRO A 107 -16.56 4.39 14.91
N LEU A 108 -15.78 4.81 13.90
CA LEU A 108 -14.88 5.95 14.01
C LEU A 108 -15.58 7.30 13.90
N GLY A 109 -16.90 7.38 13.84
CA GLY A 109 -17.67 8.62 13.71
C GLY A 109 -17.30 9.44 12.47
N LEU A 110 -16.88 8.75 11.40
CA LEU A 110 -16.62 9.28 10.07
C LEU A 110 -17.84 9.05 9.17
N PRO A 111 -18.00 9.82 8.08
CA PRO A 111 -19.06 9.56 7.12
C PRO A 111 -18.85 8.17 6.48
N SER A 112 -19.90 7.33 6.48
CA SER A 112 -19.84 5.99 5.88
C SER A 112 -20.21 5.96 4.40
N THR A 113 -20.97 6.95 3.92
CA THR A 113 -21.36 7.06 2.51
C THR A 113 -20.19 6.98 1.52
N PRO A 114 -19.01 7.56 1.78
CA PRO A 114 -17.88 7.51 0.84
C PRO A 114 -17.44 6.10 0.42
N SER A 115 -17.43 5.11 1.32
CA SER A 115 -17.00 3.73 1.01
C SER A 115 -18.14 2.70 1.07
N ASN A 116 -19.31 3.10 1.57
CA ASN A 116 -20.43 2.19 1.89
C ASN A 116 -21.78 2.71 1.35
N LYS A 117 -21.78 3.44 0.22
CA LYS A 117 -23.01 4.00 -0.38
C LYS A 117 -23.95 2.90 -0.91
N THR A 118 -23.38 1.92 -1.61
CA THR A 118 -24.10 0.82 -2.26
C THR A 118 -23.29 -0.46 -2.14
N PHE A 119 -23.91 -1.62 -2.38
CA PHE A 119 -23.18 -2.88 -2.47
C PHE A 119 -22.07 -2.84 -3.54
N GLY A 120 -22.32 -2.19 -4.68
CA GLY A 120 -21.29 -1.97 -5.70
C GLY A 120 -20.12 -1.12 -5.21
N THR A 121 -20.38 -0.07 -4.42
CA THR A 121 -19.32 0.77 -3.82
C THR A 121 -18.49 -0.02 -2.82
N GLN A 122 -19.11 -0.90 -2.03
CA GLN A 122 -18.39 -1.78 -1.10
C GLN A 122 -17.46 -2.73 -1.86
N LEU A 123 -17.97 -3.40 -2.91
CA LEU A 123 -17.17 -4.31 -3.73
C LEU A 123 -16.03 -3.59 -4.45
N MET A 124 -16.26 -2.39 -4.99
CA MET A 124 -15.20 -1.58 -5.57
C MET A 124 -14.13 -1.23 -4.54
N THR A 125 -14.53 -0.84 -3.33
CA THR A 125 -13.59 -0.55 -2.23
C THR A 125 -12.74 -1.79 -1.92
N ILE A 126 -13.37 -2.93 -1.68
CA ILE A 126 -12.65 -4.18 -1.36
C ILE A 126 -11.74 -4.60 -2.52
N GLY A 127 -12.22 -4.52 -3.75
CA GLY A 127 -11.47 -4.87 -4.94
C GLY A 127 -10.24 -3.99 -5.16
N LEU A 128 -10.35 -2.69 -4.95
CA LEU A 128 -9.23 -1.75 -5.03
C LEU A 128 -8.09 -2.15 -4.10
N TYR A 129 -8.38 -2.35 -2.82
CA TYR A 129 -7.36 -2.68 -1.82
C TYR A 129 -6.79 -4.10 -2.02
N LEU A 130 -7.60 -5.05 -2.49
CA LEU A 130 -7.13 -6.38 -2.88
C LEU A 130 -6.11 -6.29 -4.03
N ILE A 131 -6.41 -5.54 -5.09
CA ILE A 131 -5.49 -5.35 -6.22
C ILE A 131 -4.19 -4.68 -5.74
N GLY A 132 -4.28 -3.66 -4.87
CA GLY A 132 -3.11 -3.05 -4.25
C GLY A 132 -2.22 -4.05 -3.52
N GLY A 133 -2.82 -4.96 -2.73
CA GLY A 133 -2.09 -6.00 -2.01
C GLY A 133 -1.43 -7.04 -2.92
N LEU A 134 -2.09 -7.41 -4.01
CA LEU A 134 -1.52 -8.32 -5.02
C LEU A 134 -0.35 -7.67 -5.77
N VAL A 135 -0.47 -6.40 -6.15
CA VAL A 135 0.63 -5.66 -6.78
C VAL A 135 1.80 -5.49 -5.82
N ALA A 136 1.54 -5.23 -4.53
CA ALA A 136 2.60 -5.17 -3.53
C ALA A 136 3.37 -6.49 -3.43
N ALA A 137 2.67 -7.62 -3.42
CA ALA A 137 3.30 -8.95 -3.45
C ALA A 137 4.12 -9.17 -4.73
N ALA A 138 3.56 -8.85 -5.90
CA ALA A 138 4.22 -9.02 -7.19
C ALA A 138 5.53 -8.21 -7.29
N VAL A 139 5.49 -6.93 -6.93
CA VAL A 139 6.67 -6.06 -7.00
C VAL A 139 7.69 -6.42 -5.93
N THR A 140 7.26 -6.79 -4.73
CA THR A 140 8.19 -7.31 -3.70
C THR A 140 8.95 -8.52 -4.22
N GLN A 141 8.26 -9.47 -4.87
CA GLN A 141 8.90 -10.65 -5.45
C GLN A 141 9.90 -10.28 -6.55
N LEU A 142 9.49 -9.40 -7.47
CA LEU A 142 10.32 -8.97 -8.60
C LEU A 142 11.63 -8.31 -8.13
N VAL A 143 11.54 -7.40 -7.15
CA VAL A 143 12.72 -6.68 -6.64
C VAL A 143 13.65 -7.61 -5.84
N ASP A 144 13.10 -8.51 -5.02
CA ASP A 144 13.90 -9.47 -4.24
C ASP A 144 14.64 -10.46 -5.15
N ASP A 145 14.01 -10.88 -6.26
CA ASP A 145 14.63 -11.74 -7.29
C ASP A 145 15.80 -11.03 -8.00
N ALA A 146 15.62 -9.76 -8.36
CA ALA A 146 16.68 -8.95 -8.96
C ALA A 146 17.87 -8.80 -8.00
N GLN A 147 17.62 -8.44 -6.75
CA GLN A 147 18.67 -8.26 -5.73
C GLN A 147 19.38 -9.56 -5.37
N SER A 148 18.70 -10.70 -5.40
CA SER A 148 19.33 -12.00 -5.15
C SER A 148 20.23 -12.42 -6.32
N SER A 149 19.84 -12.07 -7.55
CA SER A 149 20.64 -12.35 -8.75
C SER A 149 21.94 -11.53 -8.77
N GLU A 150 21.87 -10.26 -8.38
CA GLU A 150 23.06 -9.40 -8.27
C GLU A 150 24.06 -9.93 -7.24
N GLU A 151 23.58 -10.30 -6.04
CA GLU A 151 24.42 -10.80 -4.95
C GLU A 151 25.12 -12.13 -5.31
N ASN A 152 24.39 -13.07 -5.93
CA ASN A 152 24.96 -14.34 -6.41
C ASN A 152 26.03 -14.13 -7.50
N ASN A 153 25.83 -13.14 -8.38
CA ASN A 153 26.81 -12.80 -9.41
C ASN A 153 28.09 -12.23 -8.78
N GLU A 154 27.96 -11.29 -7.85
CA GLU A 154 29.10 -10.71 -7.13
C GLU A 154 29.90 -11.78 -6.37
N GLU A 155 29.23 -12.69 -5.67
CA GLU A 155 29.89 -13.79 -4.96
C GLU A 155 30.65 -14.71 -5.94
N SER A 156 30.05 -15.04 -7.09
CA SER A 156 30.68 -15.85 -8.12
C SER A 156 31.96 -15.18 -8.67
N TYR A 157 31.93 -13.86 -8.90
CA TYR A 157 33.13 -13.13 -9.34
C TYR A 157 34.22 -13.12 -8.28
N GLN A 158 33.88 -12.94 -7.00
CA GLN A 158 34.86 -12.97 -5.91
C GLN A 158 35.53 -14.34 -5.77
N VAL A 159 34.77 -15.44 -5.90
CA VAL A 159 35.31 -16.79 -5.88
C VAL A 159 36.30 -17.00 -7.03
N LEU A 160 35.95 -16.59 -8.26
CA LEU A 160 36.85 -16.68 -9.42
C LEU A 160 38.14 -15.87 -9.24
N ILE A 161 38.04 -14.65 -8.71
CA ILE A 161 39.21 -13.81 -8.42
C ILE A 161 40.10 -14.46 -7.36
N SER A 162 39.53 -14.99 -6.28
CA SER A 162 40.31 -15.66 -5.22
C SER A 162 41.07 -16.90 -5.70
N GLN A 163 40.46 -17.72 -6.56
CA GLN A 163 41.10 -18.92 -7.11
C GLN A 163 42.26 -18.56 -8.05
N SER A 164 42.09 -17.53 -8.90
CA SER A 164 43.16 -17.05 -9.79
C SER A 164 44.34 -16.44 -9.03
N ALA A 165 44.10 -15.75 -7.91
CA ALA A 165 45.15 -15.19 -7.07
C ALA A 165 46.00 -16.24 -6.31
N LEU A 166 45.44 -17.43 -6.03
CA LEU A 166 46.15 -18.53 -5.35
C LEU A 166 46.98 -19.41 -6.31
N THR A 167 46.91 -19.15 -7.62
CA THR A 167 47.59 -19.95 -8.66
C THR A 167 48.94 -19.32 -9.09
N TYR A 168 49.38 -18.23 -8.44
CA TYR A 168 50.66 -17.55 -8.64
C TYR A 168 51.46 -17.52 -7.34
#